data_AF-A0A822I0Q0-F1
#
_entry.id   AF-A0A822I0Q0-F1
#
_cell.length_a   1.000
_cell.length_b   1.000
_cell.length_c   1.000
_cell.angle_alpha   90.00
_cell.angle_beta   90.00
_cell.angle_gamma   90.00
#
_symmetry.space_group_name_H-M   'P 1'
#
loop_
_entity.id
_entity.type
_entity.pdbx_description
1 polymer ?
#
loop_
_entity_poly.entity_id
_entity_poly.type
_entity_poly.pdbx_seq_one_letter_code
_entity_poly.pdbx_strand_id
1 'polypeptide(L)' 'TTKEYMREIRVINPKWLVESAPKFFKIGDSIRLSKMKKEQHIQPLYNKSEEPNS' A
#
# COMPACT_ATOMS: atom_id res chain seq x y z
N THR A 1 4.44 22.67 -9.01
CA THR A 1 5.14 21.38 -9.21
C THR A 1 4.22 20.46 -9.97
N THR A 2 4.74 19.59 -10.84
CA THR A 2 3.91 18.66 -11.66
C THR A 2 3.63 17.34 -10.96
N LYS A 3 4.29 17.08 -9.84
CA LYS A 3 4.13 15.90 -8.99
C LYS A 3 3.99 16.32 -7.54
N GLU A 4 3.41 15.44 -6.74
CA GLU A 4 3.35 15.57 -5.28
C GLU A 4 4.70 15.21 -4.68
N TYR A 5 5.19 16.02 -3.74
CA TYR A 5 6.45 15.81 -3.05
C TYR A 5 6.21 15.88 -1.54
N MET A 6 6.75 14.92 -0.81
CA MET A 6 6.81 14.97 0.65
C MET A 6 8.07 15.72 1.10
N ARG A 7 7.93 16.62 2.06
CA ARG A 7 9.05 17.35 2.70
C ARG A 7 9.23 16.83 4.13
N GLU A 8 10.47 16.86 4.64
CA GLU A 8 10.79 16.53 6.04
C GLU A 8 10.40 15.09 6.46
N ILE A 9 10.69 14.12 5.59
CA ILE A 9 10.38 12.71 5.81
C ILE A 9 11.26 12.14 6.93
N ARG A 10 10.65 11.40 7.85
CA ARG A 10 11.35 10.62 8.90
C ARG A 10 10.89 9.18 8.91
N VAL A 11 11.79 8.28 9.31
CA VAL A 11 11.47 6.86 9.53
C VAL A 11 10.71 6.71 10.85
N ILE A 12 9.61 5.96 10.83
CA ILE A 12 8.80 5.68 12.02
C ILE A 12 8.50 4.19 12.14
N ASN A 13 8.29 3.71 13.37
CA ASN A 13 7.75 2.38 13.59
C ASN A 13 6.21 2.43 13.48
N PRO A 14 5.57 1.56 12.66
CA PRO A 14 4.12 1.56 12.51
C PRO A 14 3.35 1.31 13.82
N LYS A 15 3.96 0.66 14.83
CA LYS A 15 3.33 0.45 16.14
C LYS A 15 2.99 1.77 16.84
N TRP A 16 3.82 2.80 16.68
CA TRP A 16 3.64 4.10 17.33
C TRP A 16 2.36 4.81 16.87
N LEU A 17 1.90 4.56 15.63
CA LEU A 17 0.67 5.16 15.11
C LEU A 17 -0.57 4.62 15.82
N VAL A 18 -0.62 3.30 16.07
CA VAL A 18 -1.74 2.66 16.77
C VAL A 18 -1.75 3.06 18.25
N GLU A 19 -0.57 3.15 18.87
CA GLU A 19 -0.41 3.56 20.27
C GLU A 19 -0.79 5.04 20.48
N SER A 20 -0.34 5.94 19.59
CA SER A 20 -0.58 7.39 19.72
C SER A 20 -1.99 7.80 19.28
N ALA A 21 -2.58 7.10 18.30
CA ALA A 21 -3.86 7.47 17.70
C ALA A 21 -4.76 6.25 17.42
N PRO A 22 -5.23 5.55 18.47
CA PRO A 22 -6.02 4.32 18.32
C PRO A 22 -7.41 4.52 17.69
N LYS A 23 -7.92 5.76 17.66
CA LYS A 23 -9.18 6.09 16.96
C LYS A 23 -9.02 6.14 15.44
N PHE A 24 -7.81 6.43 14.96
CA PHE A 24 -7.50 6.56 13.53
C PHE A 24 -6.93 5.27 12.96
N PHE A 25 -6.06 4.59 13.72
CA PHE A 25 -5.34 3.42 13.24
C PHE A 25 -5.74 2.16 13.98
N LYS A 26 -5.78 1.05 13.22
CA LYS A 26 -6.00 -0.30 13.75
C LYS A 26 -4.97 -1.26 13.16
N ILE A 27 -4.59 -2.26 13.94
CA ILE A 27 -3.72 -3.35 13.47
C ILE A 27 -4.49 -4.18 12.44
N GLY A 28 -3.84 -4.49 11.32
CA GLY A 28 -4.41 -5.38 10.31
C GLY A 28 -4.45 -6.83 10.81
N ASP A 29 -5.57 -7.50 10.58
CA ASP A 29 -5.72 -8.94 10.80
C ASP A 29 -4.86 -9.71 9.77
N SER A 30 -4.05 -10.66 10.23
CA SER A 30 -3.18 -11.49 9.38
C SER A 30 -3.93 -12.62 8.69
N ILE A 31 -5.07 -13.05 9.24
CA ILE A 31 -5.87 -14.16 8.72
C ILE A 31 -6.87 -13.64 7.69
N ARG A 32 -7.43 -12.44 7.90
CA ARG A 32 -8.48 -11.88 7.07
C ARG A 32 -7.95 -10.77 6.17
N LEU A 33 -8.10 -10.96 4.86
CA LEU A 33 -7.75 -9.94 3.87
C LEU A 33 -8.64 -8.68 4.02
N SER A 34 -8.04 -7.49 3.99
CA SER A 34 -8.77 -6.22 3.95
C SER A 34 -9.52 -6.05 2.62
N LYS A 35 -10.61 -5.28 2.62
CA LYS A 35 -11.41 -5.01 1.41
C LYS A 35 -10.52 -4.48 0.27
N MET A 36 -9.70 -3.48 0.58
CA MET A 36 -8.75 -2.89 -0.37
C MET A 36 -7.79 -3.93 -0.96
N LYS A 37 -7.23 -4.82 -0.12
CA LYS A 37 -6.30 -5.85 -0.61
C LYS A 37 -7.00 -6.90 -1.47
N LYS A 38 -8.32 -7.14 -1.28
CA LYS A 38 -9.11 -8.05 -2.13
C LYS A 38 -9.39 -7.47 -3.51
N GLU A 39 -9.53 -6.15 -3.58
CA GLU A 39 -9.81 -5.42 -4.83
C GLU A 39 -8.54 -5.14 -5.65
N GLN A 40 -7.35 -5.40 -5.08
CA GLN A 40 -6.09 -5.27 -5.81
C GLN A 40 -5.90 -6.44 -6.78
N HIS A 41 -5.73 -6.11 -8.07
CA HIS A 41 -5.42 -7.07 -9.12
C HIS A 41 -3.95 -6.98 -9.50
N ILE A 42 -3.28 -8.13 -9.57
CA ILE A 42 -1.94 -8.22 -10.12
C ILE A 42 -2.01 -8.06 -11.64
N GLN A 43 -1.19 -7.17 -12.18
CA GLN A 43 -0.99 -7.06 -13.63
C GLN A 43 0.15 -7.99 -14.03
N PRO A 44 0.08 -8.61 -15.23
CA PRO A 44 1.19 -9.40 -15.75
C PRO A 44 2.44 -8.52 -15.89
N LEU A 45 3.60 -9.15 -15.81
CA LEU A 45 4.86 -8.47 -16.09
C LEU A 45 4.87 -8.04 -17.56
N TYR A 46 5.15 -6.76 -17.81
CA TYR A 46 5.23 -6.24 -19.17
C TYR A 46 6.41 -6.90 -19.91
N ASN A 47 6.11 -7.63 -20.99
CA ASN A 47 7.10 -8.14 -21.92
C ASN A 47 7.05 -7.29 -23.20
N LYS A 48 8.20 -6.75 -23.61
CA LYS A 48 8.31 -5.92 -24.83
C LYS A 48 8.16 -6.74 -26.12
N SER A 49 8.43 -8.04 -26.05
CA SER A 49 8.53 -8.93 -27.22
C SER A 49 7.32 -9.84 -27.42
N GLU A 50 6.41 -9.92 -26.46
CA GLU A 50 5.18 -10.70 -26.57
C GLU A 50 3.99 -9.75 -26.70
N GLU A 51 3.02 -10.09 -27.55
CA GLU A 51 1.79 -9.32 -27.67
C GLU A 51 0.99 -9.38 -26.36
N PRO A 52 0.44 -8.24 -25.90
CA PRO A 52 -0.37 -8.22 -24.70
C PRO A 52 -1.65 -9.02 -24.96
N ASN A 53 -1.75 -10.20 -24.35
CA ASN A 53 -2.88 -11.17 -24.38
C ASN A 53 -2.86 -12.29 -25.45
N SER A 54 -1.70 -12.83 -25.84
CA SER A 54 -1.74 -14.17 -26.49
C SER A 54 -2.05 -15.28 -25.50
#